data_AF-A0A832R6U5-F1
#
_entry.id   AF-A0A832R6U5-F1
#
_cell.length_a   1.000
_cell.length_b   1.000
_cell.length_c   1.000
_cell.angle_alpha   90.00
_cell.angle_beta   90.00
_cell.angle_gamma   90.00
#
_symmetry.space_group_name_H-M   'P 1'
#
loop_
_entity.id
_entity.type
_entity.pdbx_description
1 polymer ?
#
loop_
_entity_poly.entity_id
_entity_poly.type
_entity_poly.pdbx_seq_one_letter_code
_entity_poly.pdbx_strand_id
1 'polypeptide(L)'
;MSNLRSATILVLLLGLQACSTPPRDLPDTEAPPEELRRSGETPESLLRRAAGARGPDAILLRFQAAELLVLEGRPAPAETILAGLDQSGLNPSLQADIHLLRAVVAGDLDQPERMLEHLDASSFPSLSGLEDSYRIRYHRLRA
;
A
#
# COMPACT_ATOMS: atom_id res chain seq x y z
N MET A 1 0.20 30.88 -62.03
CA MET A 1 1.66 30.69 -61.90
C MET A 1 2.05 31.15 -60.51
N SER A 2 2.56 30.20 -59.73
CA SER A 2 2.98 30.32 -58.34
C SER A 2 3.95 31.47 -58.10
N ASN A 3 3.91 32.08 -56.91
CA ASN A 3 5.10 32.23 -56.06
C ASN A 3 4.73 32.56 -54.62
N LEU A 4 5.08 31.60 -53.77
CA LEU A 4 5.08 31.56 -52.33
C LEU A 4 6.26 32.41 -51.81
N ARG A 5 6.09 33.14 -50.68
CA ARG A 5 7.07 33.30 -49.57
C ARG A 5 6.88 34.61 -48.80
N SER A 6 6.26 34.52 -47.62
CA SER A 6 6.85 35.03 -46.36
C SER A 6 5.89 34.71 -45.23
N ALA A 7 6.26 33.70 -44.44
CA ALA A 7 5.61 33.37 -43.19
C ALA A 7 6.17 34.29 -42.10
N THR A 8 5.32 35.17 -41.56
CA THR A 8 5.61 35.90 -40.33
C THR A 8 4.77 35.27 -39.23
N ILE A 9 5.40 34.39 -38.47
CA ILE A 9 4.83 33.73 -37.30
C ILE A 9 4.89 34.74 -36.14
N LEU A 10 3.74 35.20 -35.66
CA LEU A 10 3.63 35.97 -34.42
C LEU A 10 3.26 34.99 -33.30
N VAL A 11 4.25 34.64 -32.48
CA VAL A 11 4.08 33.84 -31.27
C VAL A 11 3.58 34.77 -30.16
N LEU A 12 2.30 34.62 -29.77
CA LEU A 12 1.76 35.20 -28.54
C LEU A 12 1.80 34.12 -27.44
N LEU A 13 2.88 34.17 -26.67
CA LEU A 13 3.02 33.50 -25.38
C LEU A 13 2.08 34.19 -24.37
N LEU A 14 0.91 33.60 -24.12
CA LEU A 14 0.17 33.86 -22.89
C LEU A 14 0.37 32.67 -21.94
N GLY A 15 1.18 32.94 -20.92
CA GLY A 15 1.39 32.04 -19.79
C GLY A 15 0.11 31.90 -18.98
N LEU A 16 -0.52 30.74 -19.11
CA LEU A 16 -1.27 30.14 -18.03
C LEU A 16 -0.26 29.33 -17.22
N GLN A 17 0.23 29.93 -16.15
CA GLN A 17 0.92 29.25 -15.06
C GLN A 17 -0.09 28.30 -14.42
N ALA A 18 -0.29 27.14 -15.05
CA ALA A 18 -0.82 26.00 -14.34
C ALA A 18 0.21 25.68 -13.27
N CYS A 19 -0.13 25.98 -12.01
CA CYS A 19 0.46 25.29 -10.88
C CYS A 19 0.13 23.81 -11.06
N SER A 20 0.94 23.11 -11.87
CA SER A 20 1.12 21.69 -11.74
C SER A 20 1.80 21.50 -10.40
N THR A 21 0.99 21.39 -9.35
CA THR A 21 1.41 20.70 -8.15
C THR A 21 2.00 19.38 -8.66
N PRO A 22 3.31 19.12 -8.50
CA PRO A 22 3.86 17.86 -8.92
C PRO A 22 3.04 16.78 -8.20
N PRO A 23 2.63 15.68 -8.89
CA PRO A 23 2.17 14.53 -8.14
C PRO A 23 3.25 14.27 -7.10
N ARG A 24 2.87 14.23 -5.83
CA ARG A 24 3.78 13.73 -4.79
C ARG A 24 4.16 12.35 -5.29
N ASP A 25 5.40 12.21 -5.77
CA ASP A 25 6.03 10.92 -5.92
C ASP A 25 5.94 10.28 -4.54
N LEU A 26 4.94 9.41 -4.37
CA LEU A 26 4.95 8.42 -3.33
C LEU A 26 6.18 7.57 -3.66
N PRO A 27 7.28 7.67 -2.89
CA PRO A 27 8.49 6.96 -3.23
C PRO A 27 8.20 5.48 -3.13
N ASP A 28 8.51 4.75 -4.21
CA ASP A 28 8.36 3.31 -4.39
C ASP A 28 8.17 2.58 -3.06
N THR A 29 6.88 2.41 -2.72
CA THR A 29 6.47 1.37 -1.79
C THR A 29 7.00 0.11 -2.45
N GLU A 30 7.97 -0.57 -1.83
CA GLU A 30 8.33 -1.92 -2.26
C GLU A 30 7.00 -2.64 -2.39
N ALA A 31 6.63 -2.92 -3.64
CA ALA A 31 5.38 -3.58 -3.94
C ALA A 31 5.36 -4.85 -3.07
N PRO A 32 4.22 -5.20 -2.46
CA PRO A 32 4.03 -6.52 -1.88
C PRO A 32 4.57 -7.55 -2.85
N PRO A 33 5.25 -8.59 -2.35
CA PRO A 33 6.22 -9.37 -3.09
C PRO A 33 5.70 -9.59 -4.49
N GLU A 34 6.41 -9.06 -5.48
CA GLU A 34 6.06 -9.18 -6.91
C GLU A 34 5.68 -10.62 -7.31
N GLU A 35 6.21 -11.61 -6.58
CA GLU A 35 5.80 -13.02 -6.62
C GLU A 35 4.29 -13.25 -6.45
N LEU A 36 3.62 -12.54 -5.54
CA LEU A 36 2.18 -12.65 -5.32
C LEU A 36 1.39 -12.12 -6.52
N ARG A 37 1.81 -10.99 -7.12
CA ARG A 37 1.22 -10.48 -8.37
C ARG A 37 1.44 -11.43 -9.56
N ARG A 38 2.61 -12.09 -9.62
CA ARG A 38 2.97 -13.04 -10.68
C ARG A 38 2.37 -14.44 -10.48
N SER A 39 1.95 -14.79 -9.28
CA SER A 39 1.41 -16.11 -8.95
C SER A 39 0.08 -16.42 -9.66
N GLY A 40 -0.65 -15.39 -10.10
CA GLY A 40 -2.00 -15.52 -10.65
C GLY A 40 -3.07 -15.84 -9.59
N GLU A 41 -2.72 -15.80 -8.30
CA GLU A 41 -3.70 -15.89 -7.22
C GLU A 41 -4.61 -14.67 -7.20
N THR A 42 -5.87 -14.88 -6.81
CA THR A 42 -6.83 -13.80 -6.58
C THR A 42 -7.18 -13.72 -5.10
N PRO A 43 -7.61 -12.57 -4.58
CA PRO A 43 -8.10 -12.45 -3.21
C PRO A 43 -9.15 -13.52 -2.86
N GLU A 44 -10.08 -13.81 -3.77
CA GLU A 44 -11.15 -14.79 -3.56
C GLU A 44 -10.65 -16.23 -3.48
N SER A 45 -9.62 -16.58 -4.27
CA SER A 45 -8.95 -17.89 -4.20
C SER A 45 -8.32 -18.10 -2.83
N LEU A 46 -7.57 -17.10 -2.36
CA LEU A 46 -6.91 -17.12 -1.05
C LEU A 46 -7.92 -17.19 0.09
N LEU A 47 -8.99 -16.40 0.06
CA LEU A 47 -10.05 -16.43 1.07
C LEU A 47 -10.79 -17.76 1.10
N ARG A 48 -11.03 -18.39 -0.07
CA ARG A 48 -11.63 -19.72 -0.15
C ARG A 48 -10.75 -20.78 0.50
N ARG A 49 -9.43 -20.73 0.25
CA ARG A 49 -8.45 -21.61 0.91
C ARG A 49 -8.39 -21.34 2.41
N ALA A 50 -8.44 -20.08 2.82
CA ALA A 50 -8.40 -19.67 4.22
C ALA A 50 -9.62 -20.16 5.03
N ALA A 51 -10.76 -20.39 4.37
CA ALA A 51 -11.95 -20.97 4.99
C ALA A 51 -11.78 -22.46 5.34
N GLY A 52 -10.92 -23.19 4.62
CA GLY A 52 -10.59 -24.58 4.90
C GLY A 52 -9.34 -24.77 5.80
N ALA A 53 -8.52 -23.73 5.95
CA ALA A 53 -7.32 -23.74 6.77
C ALA A 53 -7.62 -23.49 8.27
N ARG A 54 -6.62 -23.74 9.13
CA ARG A 54 -6.71 -23.47 10.58
C ARG A 54 -5.45 -22.79 11.09
N GLY A 55 -5.59 -22.11 12.22
CA GLY A 55 -4.45 -21.50 12.91
C GLY A 55 -3.70 -20.48 12.04
N PRO A 56 -2.36 -20.42 12.14
CA PRO A 56 -1.53 -19.44 11.44
C PRO A 56 -1.71 -19.42 9.91
N ASP A 57 -1.89 -20.58 9.28
CA ASP A 57 -2.04 -20.67 7.82
C ASP A 57 -3.29 -19.94 7.33
N ALA A 58 -4.38 -20.04 8.10
CA ALA A 58 -5.63 -19.37 7.79
C ALA A 58 -5.52 -17.84 7.89
N ILE A 59 -4.63 -17.36 8.77
CA ILE A 59 -4.33 -15.93 8.95
C ILE A 59 -3.45 -15.45 7.81
N LEU A 60 -2.39 -16.19 7.46
CA LEU A 60 -1.48 -15.84 6.38
C LEU A 60 -2.22 -15.71 5.04
N LEU A 61 -3.13 -16.64 4.72
CA LEU A 61 -3.93 -16.59 3.49
C LEU A 61 -4.86 -15.36 3.46
N ARG A 62 -5.45 -14.99 4.59
CA ARG A 62 -6.28 -13.77 4.69
C ARG A 62 -5.45 -12.51 4.56
N PHE A 63 -4.27 -12.49 5.18
CA PHE A 63 -3.31 -11.39 5.05
C PHE A 63 -2.89 -11.20 3.58
N GLN A 64 -2.49 -12.27 2.88
CA GLN A 64 -2.15 -12.23 1.46
C GLN A 64 -3.31 -11.75 0.58
N ALA A 65 -4.54 -12.13 0.91
CA ALA A 65 -5.73 -11.62 0.21
C ALA A 65 -5.90 -10.10 0.41
N ALA A 66 -5.66 -9.60 1.62
CA ALA A 66 -5.68 -8.17 1.89
C ALA A 66 -4.55 -7.43 1.15
N GLU A 67 -3.34 -7.98 1.09
CA GLU A 67 -2.23 -7.40 0.30
C GLU A 67 -2.59 -7.26 -1.18
N LEU A 68 -3.18 -8.29 -1.78
CA LEU A 68 -3.64 -8.23 -3.18
C LEU A 68 -4.73 -7.17 -3.37
N LEU A 69 -5.67 -7.04 -2.43
CA LEU A 69 -6.71 -6.02 -2.52
C LEU A 69 -6.14 -4.60 -2.45
N VAL A 70 -5.15 -4.35 -1.58
CA VAL A 70 -4.43 -3.06 -1.55
C VAL A 70 -3.74 -2.81 -2.89
N LEU A 71 -3.08 -3.84 -3.45
CA LEU A 71 -2.42 -3.75 -4.75
C LEU A 71 -3.34 -3.47 -5.94
N GLU A 72 -4.60 -3.88 -5.83
CA GLU A 72 -5.67 -3.61 -6.79
C GLU A 72 -6.31 -2.23 -6.58
N GLY A 73 -5.86 -1.43 -5.61
CA GLY A 73 -6.47 -0.15 -5.26
C GLY A 73 -7.82 -0.30 -4.56
N ARG A 74 -8.01 -1.41 -3.84
CA ARG A 74 -9.24 -1.75 -3.11
C ARG A 74 -8.97 -1.80 -1.59
N PRO A 75 -8.65 -0.66 -0.95
CA PRO A 75 -8.29 -0.64 0.47
C PRO A 75 -9.46 -0.95 1.42
N ALA A 76 -10.70 -0.57 1.09
CA ALA A 76 -11.88 -0.82 1.94
C ALA A 76 -12.15 -2.33 2.22
N PRO A 77 -12.17 -3.23 1.20
CA PRO A 77 -12.29 -4.67 1.48
C PRO A 77 -11.04 -5.24 2.17
N ALA A 78 -9.84 -4.69 1.92
CA ALA A 78 -8.64 -5.08 2.65
C ALA A 78 -8.76 -4.75 4.15
N GLU A 79 -9.28 -3.57 4.50
CA GLU A 79 -9.54 -3.15 5.88
C GLU A 79 -10.43 -4.15 6.60
N THR A 80 -11.52 -4.57 5.95
CA THR A 80 -12.50 -5.52 6.51
C THR A 80 -11.83 -6.86 6.85
N ILE A 81 -10.96 -7.36 5.97
CA ILE A 81 -10.22 -8.60 6.21
C ILE A 81 -9.22 -8.43 7.36
N LEU A 82 -8.46 -7.33 7.34
CA LEU A 82 -7.42 -7.05 8.32
C LEU A 82 -7.98 -6.84 9.72
N ALA A 83 -9.15 -6.22 9.86
CA ALA A 83 -9.82 -6.02 11.14
C ALA A 83 -10.21 -7.34 11.83
N GLY A 84 -10.45 -8.40 11.05
CA GLY A 84 -10.82 -9.73 11.55
C GLY A 84 -9.65 -10.66 11.88
N LEU A 85 -8.39 -10.23 11.70
CA LEU A 85 -7.23 -11.08 11.99
C LEU A 85 -6.92 -11.09 13.48
N ASP A 86 -7.00 -12.29 14.08
CA ASP A 86 -6.43 -12.57 15.40
C ASP A 86 -4.92 -12.72 15.26
N GLN A 87 -4.17 -11.87 15.96
CA GLN A 87 -2.70 -11.85 15.92
C GLN A 87 -2.07 -12.64 17.08
N SER A 88 -2.90 -13.23 17.95
CA SER A 88 -2.46 -13.99 19.11
C SER A 88 -1.62 -15.19 18.67
N GLY A 89 -0.38 -15.26 19.15
CA GLY A 89 0.53 -16.37 18.84
C GLY A 89 1.18 -16.30 17.46
N LEU A 90 1.02 -15.20 16.71
CA LEU A 90 1.82 -14.94 15.51
C LEU A 90 3.25 -14.58 15.89
N ASN A 91 4.19 -14.81 14.98
CA ASN A 91 5.56 -14.32 15.16
C ASN A 91 5.61 -12.77 15.01
N PRO A 92 6.61 -12.10 15.60
CA PRO A 92 6.70 -10.64 15.58
C PRO A 92 6.75 -10.02 14.17
N SER A 93 7.38 -10.68 13.21
CA SER A 93 7.50 -10.18 11.84
C SER A 93 6.15 -10.12 11.14
N LEU A 94 5.34 -11.17 11.23
CA LEU A 94 4.00 -11.20 10.64
C LEU A 94 3.05 -10.23 11.36
N GLN A 95 3.18 -10.05 12.68
CA GLN A 95 2.46 -8.99 13.38
C GLN A 95 2.85 -7.60 12.83
N ALA A 96 4.14 -7.35 12.63
CA ALA A 96 4.63 -6.09 12.09
C ALA A 96 4.09 -5.86 10.67
N ASP A 97 4.08 -6.88 9.81
CA ASP A 97 3.51 -6.79 8.47
C ASP A 97 2.01 -6.46 8.48
N ILE A 98 1.22 -7.09 9.36
CA ILE A 98 -0.20 -6.77 9.53
C ILE A 98 -0.39 -5.32 9.98
N HIS A 99 0.41 -4.85 10.93
CA HIS A 99 0.35 -3.47 11.41
C HIS A 99 0.73 -2.45 10.31
N LEU A 100 1.81 -2.71 9.58
CA LEU A 100 2.23 -1.86 8.45
C LEU A 100 1.16 -1.81 7.36
N LEU A 101 0.56 -2.95 7.00
CA LEU A 101 -0.48 -2.99 5.99
C LEU A 101 -1.77 -2.29 6.46
N ARG A 102 -2.16 -2.46 7.73
CA ARG A 102 -3.29 -1.70 8.32
C ARG A 102 -3.04 -0.19 8.26
N ALA A 103 -1.81 0.26 8.50
CA ALA A 103 -1.45 1.67 8.39
C ALA A 103 -1.53 2.17 6.93
N VAL A 104 -1.03 1.40 5.97
CA VAL A 104 -1.17 1.71 4.52
C VAL A 104 -2.64 1.84 4.14
N VAL A 105 -3.47 0.85 4.51
CA VAL A 105 -4.91 0.86 4.24
C VAL A 105 -5.60 2.07 4.86
N ALA A 106 -5.27 2.42 6.10
CA ALA A 106 -5.82 3.60 6.76
C ALA A 106 -5.40 4.90 6.03
N GLY A 107 -4.15 4.98 5.55
CA GLY A 107 -3.68 6.08 4.70
C GLY A 107 -4.45 6.19 3.39
N ASP A 108 -4.63 5.07 2.68
CA ASP A 108 -5.38 5.00 1.41
C ASP A 108 -6.87 5.33 1.57
N LEU A 109 -7.41 5.23 2.79
CA LEU A 109 -8.79 5.56 3.15
C LEU A 109 -8.93 6.97 3.75
N ASP A 110 -7.88 7.80 3.72
CA ASP A 110 -7.83 9.14 4.32
C ASP A 110 -8.14 9.14 5.84
N GLN A 111 -7.66 8.12 6.56
CA GLN A 111 -7.81 7.95 8.01
C GLN A 111 -6.46 8.09 8.75
N PRO A 112 -5.88 9.31 8.80
CA PRO A 112 -4.52 9.52 9.32
C PRO A 112 -4.36 9.17 10.80
N GLU A 113 -5.42 9.36 11.60
CA GLU A 113 -5.42 9.02 13.03
C GLU A 113 -5.25 7.51 13.22
N ARG A 114 -6.03 6.70 12.48
CA ARG A 114 -5.94 5.23 12.53
C ARG A 114 -4.65 4.70 11.93
N MET A 115 -4.12 5.37 10.91
CA MET A 115 -2.79 5.07 10.38
C MET A 115 -1.73 5.18 11.49
N LEU A 116 -1.75 6.26 12.27
CA LEU A 116 -0.81 6.47 13.37
C LEU A 116 -1.05 5.51 14.55
N GLU A 117 -2.30 5.19 14.87
CA GLU A 117 -2.64 4.18 15.90
C GLU A 117 -2.03 2.81 15.57
N HIS A 118 -2.09 2.38 14.30
CA HIS A 118 -1.48 1.12 13.87
C HIS A 118 0.04 1.12 13.96
N LEU A 119 0.66 2.31 13.96
CA LEU A 119 2.10 2.51 14.09
C LEU A 119 2.49 2.95 15.51
N ASP A 120 1.57 2.92 16.48
CA ASP A 120 1.90 3.30 17.84
C ASP A 120 2.89 2.33 18.47
N ALA A 121 3.93 2.85 19.13
CA ALA A 121 5.03 2.04 19.66
C ALA A 121 4.60 1.09 20.80
N SER A 122 3.46 1.35 21.45
CA SER A 122 2.90 0.45 22.46
C SER A 122 2.22 -0.78 21.86
N SER A 123 1.78 -0.69 20.61
CA SER A 123 1.01 -1.72 19.91
C SER A 123 1.82 -2.41 18.81
N PHE A 124 2.79 -1.71 18.22
CA PHE A 124 3.67 -2.24 17.20
C PHE A 124 4.73 -3.18 17.82
N PRO A 125 5.05 -4.32 17.19
CA PRO A 125 6.12 -5.19 17.67
C PRO A 125 7.46 -4.45 17.82
N SER A 126 8.25 -4.79 18.83
CA SER A 126 9.51 -4.08 19.11
C SER A 126 10.45 -4.06 17.89
N LEU A 127 10.78 -2.86 17.42
CA LEU A 127 11.66 -2.66 16.26
C LEU A 127 13.07 -3.24 16.46
N SER A 128 13.56 -3.33 17.71
CA SER A 128 14.89 -3.87 17.99
C SER A 128 15.02 -5.38 17.73
N GLY A 129 13.89 -6.09 17.65
CA GLY A 129 13.84 -7.52 17.37
C GLY A 129 13.48 -7.86 15.92
N LEU A 130 13.31 -6.86 15.06
CA LEU A 130 12.96 -7.00 13.66
C LEU A 130 14.15 -6.67 12.75
N GLU A 131 14.10 -7.12 11.50
CA GLU A 131 15.07 -6.71 10.49
C GLU A 131 14.97 -5.20 10.20
N ASP A 132 16.08 -4.61 9.76
CA ASP A 132 16.17 -3.17 9.48
C ASP A 132 15.14 -2.68 8.44
N SER A 133 14.69 -3.55 7.54
CA SER A 133 13.63 -3.29 6.55
C SER A 133 12.33 -2.84 7.20
N TYR A 134 11.92 -3.46 8.32
CA TYR A 134 10.72 -3.07 9.06
C TYR A 134 10.83 -1.68 9.66
N ARG A 135 12.02 -1.33 10.19
CA ARG A 135 12.28 0.01 10.75
C ARG A 135 12.18 1.08 9.66
N ILE A 136 12.70 0.81 8.46
CA ILE A 136 12.60 1.73 7.33
C ILE A 136 11.13 1.94 6.92
N ARG A 137 10.37 0.85 6.74
CA ARG A 137 8.94 0.92 6.39
C ARG A 137 8.12 1.66 7.44
N TYR A 138 8.36 1.35 8.72
CA TYR A 138 7.70 1.99 9.86
C TYR A 138 7.92 3.51 9.88
N HIS A 139 9.17 3.97 9.80
CA HIS A 139 9.46 5.40 9.83
C HIS A 139 8.95 6.12 8.57
N ARG A 140 8.95 5.45 7.42
CA ARG A 140 8.39 6.02 6.18
C ARG A 140 6.90 6.33 6.32
N LEU A 141 6.12 5.42 6.90
CA LEU A 141 4.68 5.61 7.07
C LEU A 141 4.31 6.61 8.18
N ARG A 142 5.24 6.92 9.10
CA ARG A 142 5.04 7.91 10.17
C ARG A 142 5.51 9.34 9.81
N ALA A 143 6.24 9.51 8.70
CA ALA A 143 6.84 10.78 8.30
C ALA A 143 5.81 11.73 7.67
#